data_AF-A0A8J4RH59-F1
#
_entry.id   AF-A0A8J4RH59-F1
#
_cell.length_a   1.000
_cell.length_b   1.000
_cell.length_c   1.000
_cell.angle_alpha   90.00
_cell.angle_beta   90.00
_cell.angle_gamma   90.00
#
_symmetry.space_group_name_H-M   'P 1'
#
loop_
_entity.id
_entity.type
_entity.pdbx_description
1 polymer ?
#
loop_
_entity_poly.entity_id
_entity_poly.type
_entity_poly.pdbx_seq_one_letter_code
_entity_poly.pdbx_strand_id
1 'polypeptide(L)'
;MEHLRMSGAYWGLTTLDLLEKLHIVDVDEVVSWVMKCQHESSLSLFDKLNVLDIDKVTNYVAGLQNEDGSFSGDIWGEVDTRFSYIAICCLSILRRLNKINVEKAASYIVSCKNLDGGFGCTPGGESHAGQIFCCVAALSLTGSLHHIDKDLLRWWLCGRQVKSGGLNGRPEKLPHVCYSWWVLSSLIMIDRVHWINKEKLVKYILD
;
A
#
# COMPACT_ATOMS: atom_id res chain seq x y z
N MET A 1 -11.18 18.42 7.22
CA MET A 1 -9.78 18.63 6.80
C MET A 1 -8.77 18.06 7.81
N GLU A 2 -9.13 17.85 9.09
CA GLU A 2 -8.19 17.34 10.10
C GLU A 2 -7.78 15.87 9.94
N HIS A 3 -8.64 15.00 9.40
CA HIS A 3 -8.36 13.56 9.25
C HIS A 3 -7.32 13.19 8.18
N LEU A 4 -6.95 14.12 7.28
CA LEU A 4 -5.94 13.88 6.23
C LEU A 4 -4.55 14.40 6.60
N ARG A 5 -4.37 14.99 7.79
CA ARG A 5 -3.10 15.62 8.18
C ARG A 5 -1.94 14.62 8.19
N MET A 6 -2.15 13.40 8.68
CA MET A 6 -1.12 12.35 8.69
C MET A 6 -0.73 11.90 7.28
N SER A 7 -1.70 11.72 6.38
CA SER A 7 -1.41 11.40 4.98
C SER A 7 -0.64 12.52 4.28
N GLY A 8 -1.00 13.78 4.55
CA GLY A 8 -0.28 14.95 4.05
C GLY A 8 1.17 15.00 4.55
N ALA A 9 1.39 14.71 5.83
CA ALA A 9 2.73 14.60 6.40
C ALA A 9 3.54 13.48 5.73
N TYR A 10 2.96 12.28 5.59
CA TYR A 10 3.61 11.16 4.89
C TYR A 10 4.02 11.54 3.46
N TRP A 11 3.13 12.11 2.67
CA TRP A 11 3.43 12.49 1.29
C TRP A 11 4.48 13.61 1.20
N GLY A 12 4.38 14.63 2.06
CA GLY A 12 5.34 15.73 2.10
C GLY A 12 6.74 15.24 2.47
N LEU A 13 6.85 14.46 3.55
CA LEU A 13 8.12 13.92 4.03
C LEU A 13 8.75 12.94 3.04
N THR A 14 7.94 12.03 2.47
CA THR A 14 8.43 11.10 1.44
C THR A 14 8.93 11.85 0.20
N THR A 15 8.25 12.93 -0.19
CA THR A 15 8.72 13.77 -1.31
C THR A 15 10.05 14.44 -0.99
N LEU A 16 10.21 14.97 0.22
CA LEU A 16 11.49 15.56 0.65
C LEU A 16 12.61 14.53 0.71
N ASP A 17 12.32 13.32 1.16
CA ASP A 17 13.28 12.22 1.18
C ASP A 17 13.71 11.81 -0.23
N LEU A 18 12.76 11.64 -1.16
CA LEU A 18 13.03 11.35 -2.57
C LEU A 18 13.84 12.45 -3.27
N LEU A 19 13.74 13.71 -2.80
CA LEU A 19 14.51 14.85 -3.31
C LEU A 19 15.84 15.05 -2.56
N GLU A 20 16.19 14.16 -1.63
CA GLU A 20 17.38 14.27 -0.76
C GLU A 20 17.40 15.58 0.06
N LYS A 21 16.21 16.09 0.39
CA LYS A 21 15.97 17.33 1.15
C LYS A 21 15.40 17.10 2.55
N LEU A 22 15.36 15.87 3.05
CA LEU A 22 14.79 15.59 4.38
C LEU A 22 15.49 16.35 5.52
N HIS A 23 16.77 16.69 5.36
CA HIS A 23 17.56 17.48 6.33
C HIS A 23 17.03 18.89 6.63
N ILE A 24 16.11 19.42 5.81
CA ILE A 24 15.47 20.72 6.08
C ILE A 24 14.36 20.64 7.12
N VAL A 25 13.93 19.42 7.46
CA VAL A 25 12.82 19.17 8.39
C VAL A 25 13.39 19.03 9.80
N ASP A 26 12.81 19.76 10.75
CA ASP A 26 13.05 19.50 12.17
C ASP A 26 12.37 18.19 12.58
N VAL A 27 13.16 17.12 12.67
CA VAL A 27 12.67 15.78 13.01
C VAL A 27 12.01 15.75 14.40
N ASP A 28 12.50 16.53 15.36
CA ASP A 28 11.96 16.55 16.71
C ASP A 28 10.60 17.23 16.75
N GLU A 29 10.42 18.30 15.98
CA GLU A 29 9.12 18.96 15.81
C GLU A 29 8.10 18.02 15.18
N VAL A 30 8.44 17.36 14.06
CA VAL A 30 7.47 16.51 13.37
C VAL A 30 7.16 15.25 14.17
N VAL A 31 8.14 14.63 14.84
CA VAL A 31 7.87 13.53 15.77
C VAL A 31 6.94 14.00 16.88
N SER A 32 7.22 15.13 17.52
CA SER A 32 6.39 15.67 18.60
C SER A 32 4.95 15.94 18.14
N TRP A 33 4.77 16.38 16.90
CA TRP A 33 3.46 16.57 16.29
C TRP A 33 2.76 15.23 16.00
N VAL A 34 3.44 14.25 15.42
CA VAL A 34 2.89 12.89 15.20
C VAL A 34 2.46 12.24 16.51
N MET A 35 3.25 12.43 17.58
CA MET A 35 2.91 11.93 18.92
C MET A 35 1.63 12.58 19.49
N LYS A 36 1.24 13.78 19.05
CA LYS A 36 -0.04 14.42 19.43
C LYS A 36 -1.23 13.93 18.61
N CYS A 37 -1.00 13.43 17.40
CA CYS A 37 -2.04 12.83 16.56
C CYS A 37 -2.44 11.42 17.03
N GLN A 38 -1.76 10.91 18.05
CA GLN A 38 -2.08 9.64 18.70
C GLN A 38 -3.42 9.74 19.40
N HIS A 39 -4.44 9.11 18.82
CA HIS A 39 -5.55 8.66 19.64
C HIS A 39 -5.02 7.56 20.57
N GLU A 40 -5.72 7.27 21.67
CA GLU A 40 -5.36 6.16 22.57
C GLU A 40 -5.24 4.81 21.84
N SER A 41 -5.63 4.69 20.57
CA SER A 41 -5.78 3.45 19.84
C SER A 41 -4.91 3.23 18.59
N SER A 42 -4.20 4.17 17.93
CA SER A 42 -3.61 3.87 16.58
C SER A 42 -2.48 4.80 16.09
N LEU A 43 -1.42 4.28 15.40
CA LEU A 43 -0.19 5.02 14.98
C LEU A 43 0.73 4.41 13.89
N SER A 44 1.37 5.26 13.06
CA SER A 44 2.85 5.38 12.90
C SER A 44 3.32 6.34 11.76
N LEU A 45 4.49 6.99 11.95
CA LEU A 45 5.53 7.36 10.96
C LEU A 45 6.75 7.94 11.73
N PHE A 46 7.97 7.37 11.65
CA PHE A 46 9.32 7.92 11.99
C PHE A 46 10.29 6.88 12.60
N ASP A 47 11.59 7.08 12.37
CA ASP A 47 12.73 6.25 12.83
C ASP A 47 13.05 6.37 14.34
N LYS A 48 12.06 6.78 15.11
CA LYS A 48 12.07 6.80 16.58
C LYS A 48 11.11 5.73 17.12
N LEU A 49 11.29 4.49 16.66
CA LEU A 49 10.49 3.35 17.14
C LEU A 49 10.54 3.20 18.68
N ASN A 50 11.61 3.68 19.32
CA ASN A 50 11.79 3.65 20.78
C ASN A 50 10.84 4.57 21.56
N VAL A 51 10.16 5.50 20.89
CA VAL A 51 9.17 6.41 21.52
C VAL A 51 7.75 5.83 21.42
N LEU A 52 7.57 4.79 20.61
CA LEU A 52 6.28 4.16 20.38
C LEU A 52 6.03 3.03 21.40
N ASP A 53 4.82 2.96 21.93
CA ASP A 53 4.33 1.75 22.59
C ASP A 53 4.04 0.69 21.51
N ILE A 54 5.08 -0.08 21.17
CA ILE A 54 5.03 -1.10 20.13
C ILE A 54 3.95 -2.14 20.44
N ASP A 55 3.80 -2.55 21.70
CA ASP A 55 2.85 -3.60 22.08
C ASP A 55 1.42 -3.11 21.97
N LYS A 56 1.13 -1.87 22.38
CA LYS A 56 -0.20 -1.27 22.22
C LYS A 56 -0.62 -1.15 20.76
N VAL A 57 0.27 -0.64 19.90
CA VAL A 57 0.00 -0.54 18.45
C VAL A 57 -0.18 -1.93 17.83
N THR A 58 0.69 -2.87 18.19
CA THR A 58 0.63 -4.25 17.71
C THR A 58 -0.69 -4.91 18.10
N ASN A 59 -1.12 -4.79 19.35
CA ASN A 59 -2.37 -5.38 19.83
C ASN A 59 -3.59 -4.75 19.15
N TYR A 60 -3.58 -3.43 18.92
CA TYR A 60 -4.65 -2.78 18.17
C TYR A 60 -4.73 -3.28 16.73
N VAL A 61 -3.62 -3.24 15.99
CA VAL A 61 -3.60 -3.66 14.58
C VAL A 61 -3.92 -5.15 14.43
N ALA A 62 -3.39 -6.00 15.31
CA ALA A 62 -3.71 -7.43 15.30
C ALA A 62 -5.19 -7.69 15.65
N GLY A 63 -5.78 -6.90 16.55
CA GLY A 63 -7.19 -6.98 16.92
C GLY A 63 -8.17 -6.59 15.82
N LEU A 64 -7.70 -5.94 14.74
CA LEU A 64 -8.51 -5.61 13.56
C LEU A 64 -8.61 -6.78 12.56
N GLN A 65 -7.91 -7.90 12.78
CA GLN A 65 -8.02 -9.07 11.93
C GLN A 65 -9.36 -9.79 12.17
N ASN A 66 -10.14 -9.94 11.11
CA ASN A 66 -11.42 -10.65 11.12
C ASN A 66 -11.23 -12.17 10.95
N GLU A 67 -12.29 -12.94 11.23
CA GLU A 67 -12.24 -14.41 11.18
C GLU A 67 -11.87 -14.99 9.81
N ASP A 68 -12.26 -14.30 8.74
CA ASP A 68 -11.98 -14.66 7.34
C ASP A 68 -10.56 -14.29 6.88
N GLY A 69 -9.80 -13.59 7.72
CA GLY A 69 -8.44 -13.12 7.45
C GLY A 69 -8.35 -11.68 6.96
N SER A 70 -9.46 -11.04 6.62
CA SER A 70 -9.49 -9.63 6.27
C SER A 70 -9.12 -8.74 7.47
N PHE A 71 -8.82 -7.47 7.21
CA PHE A 71 -8.62 -6.47 8.24
C PHE A 71 -9.67 -5.37 8.13
N SER A 72 -10.24 -5.02 9.28
CA SER A 72 -11.09 -3.84 9.41
C SER A 72 -10.23 -2.58 9.46
N GLY A 73 -10.70 -1.47 8.89
CA GLY A 73 -10.00 -0.18 8.95
C GLY A 73 -9.98 0.45 10.35
N ASP A 74 -11.05 0.23 11.11
CA ASP A 74 -11.24 0.67 12.47
C ASP A 74 -12.35 -0.16 13.17
N ILE A 75 -12.87 0.36 14.29
CA ILE A 75 -13.92 -0.27 15.10
C ILE A 75 -15.28 -0.42 14.39
N TRP A 76 -15.49 0.26 13.25
CA TRP A 76 -16.74 0.22 12.50
C TRP A 76 -16.77 -0.89 11.46
N GLY A 77 -15.67 -1.63 11.28
CA GLY A 77 -15.66 -2.88 10.54
C GLY A 77 -15.66 -2.75 9.02
N GLU A 78 -15.31 -1.58 8.45
CA GLU A 78 -15.11 -1.46 7.00
C GLU A 78 -13.96 -2.37 6.57
N VAL A 79 -14.17 -3.18 5.54
CA VAL A 79 -13.17 -4.08 4.98
C VAL A 79 -12.77 -3.63 3.58
N ASP A 80 -11.46 -3.54 3.37
CA ASP A 80 -10.83 -3.21 2.10
C ASP A 80 -9.41 -3.78 2.07
N THR A 81 -8.94 -4.21 0.91
CA THR A 81 -7.56 -4.71 0.72
C THR A 81 -6.49 -3.68 1.09
N ARG A 82 -6.81 -2.38 1.08
CA ARG A 82 -5.98 -1.31 1.66
C ARG A 82 -5.70 -1.54 3.15
N PHE A 83 -6.71 -1.89 3.95
CA PHE A 83 -6.53 -2.11 5.39
C PHE A 83 -5.70 -3.37 5.66
N SER A 84 -5.87 -4.40 4.85
CA SER A 84 -5.02 -5.61 4.91
C SER A 84 -3.56 -5.26 4.65
N TYR A 85 -3.27 -4.48 3.59
CA TYR A 85 -1.92 -4.01 3.31
C TYR A 85 -1.35 -3.15 4.44
N ILE A 86 -2.11 -2.16 4.92
CA ILE A 86 -1.65 -1.24 5.97
C ILE A 86 -1.33 -2.02 7.25
N ALA A 87 -2.19 -2.95 7.66
CA ALA A 87 -1.98 -3.77 8.85
C ALA A 87 -0.74 -4.65 8.73
N ILE A 88 -0.58 -5.38 7.62
CA ILE A 88 0.58 -6.24 7.35
C ILE A 88 1.86 -5.42 7.25
N CYS A 89 1.83 -4.26 6.57
CA CYS A 89 2.97 -3.36 6.44
C CYS A 89 3.41 -2.82 7.81
N CYS A 90 2.46 -2.32 8.61
CA CYS A 90 2.72 -1.85 9.96
C CYS A 90 3.36 -2.95 10.83
N LEU A 91 2.74 -4.14 10.89
CA LEU A 91 3.26 -5.26 11.68
C LEU A 91 4.61 -5.78 11.15
N SER A 92 4.87 -5.68 9.85
CA SER A 92 6.17 -6.02 9.26
C SER A 92 7.26 -5.04 9.70
N ILE A 93 7.00 -3.73 9.60
CA ILE A 93 7.91 -2.67 10.08
C ILE A 93 8.21 -2.85 11.57
N LEU A 94 7.19 -3.16 12.38
CA LEU A 94 7.32 -3.42 13.81
C LEU A 94 7.94 -4.79 14.16
N ARG A 95 8.19 -5.66 13.17
CA ARG A 95 8.67 -7.04 13.35
C ARG A 95 7.77 -7.85 14.29
N ARG A 96 6.46 -7.79 14.03
CA ARG A 96 5.37 -8.40 14.83
C ARG A 96 4.33 -9.14 13.99
N LEU A 97 4.67 -9.59 12.78
CA LEU A 97 3.77 -10.40 11.92
C LEU A 97 3.27 -11.68 12.61
N ASN A 98 4.03 -12.21 13.58
CA ASN A 98 3.64 -13.39 14.37
C ASN A 98 2.43 -13.16 15.30
N LYS A 99 1.87 -11.94 15.35
CA LYS A 99 0.70 -11.58 16.16
C LYS A 99 -0.63 -11.74 15.43
N ILE A 100 -0.60 -12.01 14.12
CA ILE A 100 -1.77 -12.25 13.30
C ILE A 100 -1.71 -13.64 12.67
N ASN A 101 -2.84 -14.11 12.16
CA ASN A 101 -2.88 -15.29 11.32
C ASN A 101 -2.49 -14.91 9.88
N VAL A 102 -1.22 -15.09 9.54
CA VAL A 102 -0.66 -14.69 8.24
C VAL A 102 -1.27 -15.49 7.10
N GLU A 103 -1.51 -16.79 7.30
CA GLU A 103 -2.08 -17.68 6.30
C GLU A 103 -3.51 -17.27 5.92
N LYS A 104 -4.35 -16.92 6.90
CA LYS A 104 -5.69 -16.39 6.65
C LYS A 104 -5.64 -15.04 5.96
N ALA A 105 -4.75 -14.14 6.38
CA ALA A 105 -4.60 -12.83 5.75
C ALA A 105 -4.23 -12.96 4.26
N ALA A 106 -3.25 -13.81 3.95
CA ALA A 106 -2.87 -14.11 2.57
C ALA A 106 -4.03 -14.76 1.80
N SER A 107 -4.76 -15.70 2.42
CA SER A 107 -5.90 -16.36 1.79
C SER A 107 -7.03 -15.39 1.44
N TYR A 108 -7.33 -14.42 2.32
CA TYR A 108 -8.30 -13.35 2.02
C TYR A 108 -7.84 -12.47 0.85
N ILE A 109 -6.57 -12.07 0.83
CA ILE A 109 -6.03 -11.28 -0.29
C ILE A 109 -6.15 -12.05 -1.61
N VAL A 110 -5.85 -13.35 -1.60
CA VAL A 110 -5.98 -14.22 -2.78
C VAL A 110 -7.43 -14.34 -3.24
N SER A 111 -8.41 -14.34 -2.33
CA SER A 111 -9.84 -14.38 -2.72
C SER A 111 -10.32 -13.08 -3.39
N CYS A 112 -9.56 -11.98 -3.27
CA CYS A 112 -9.82 -10.73 -3.99
C CYS A 112 -9.27 -10.71 -5.43
N LYS A 113 -8.61 -11.79 -5.87
CA LYS A 113 -8.06 -11.92 -7.23
C LYS A 113 -9.16 -12.17 -8.25
N ASN A 114 -9.09 -11.49 -9.39
CA ASN A 114 -10.02 -11.64 -10.50
C ASN A 114 -9.45 -12.49 -11.64
N LEU A 115 -10.32 -12.90 -12.57
CA LEU A 115 -9.96 -13.69 -13.76
C LEU A 115 -8.93 -12.99 -14.67
N ASP A 116 -8.88 -11.67 -14.63
CA ASP A 116 -7.94 -10.83 -15.39
C ASP A 116 -6.55 -10.75 -14.73
N GLY A 117 -6.34 -11.46 -13.62
CA GLY A 117 -5.11 -11.47 -12.84
C GLY A 117 -4.99 -10.32 -11.84
N GLY A 118 -5.85 -9.30 -11.92
CA GLY A 118 -5.88 -8.16 -11.01
C GLY A 118 -6.58 -8.44 -9.68
N PHE A 119 -6.70 -7.41 -8.85
CA PHE A 119 -7.31 -7.49 -7.52
C PHE A 119 -8.28 -6.34 -7.28
N GLY A 120 -9.40 -6.67 -6.62
CA GLY A 120 -10.41 -5.72 -6.16
C GLY A 120 -10.21 -5.23 -4.72
N CYS A 121 -11.10 -4.33 -4.27
CA CYS A 121 -11.16 -3.87 -2.88
C CYS A 121 -11.59 -4.98 -1.90
N THR A 122 -12.46 -5.87 -2.37
CA THR A 122 -13.00 -7.04 -1.68
C THR A 122 -13.24 -8.15 -2.71
N PRO A 123 -13.55 -9.40 -2.30
CA PRO A 123 -13.87 -10.47 -3.24
C PRO A 123 -14.98 -10.08 -4.22
N GLY A 124 -14.72 -10.24 -5.52
CA GLY A 124 -15.63 -9.84 -6.60
C GLY A 124 -15.58 -8.35 -6.98
N GLY A 125 -14.79 -7.53 -6.29
CA GLY A 125 -14.58 -6.13 -6.67
C GLY A 125 -13.77 -5.97 -7.95
N GLU A 126 -14.03 -4.91 -8.72
CA GLU A 126 -13.32 -4.63 -9.98
C GLU A 126 -11.80 -4.46 -9.75
N SER A 127 -11.00 -5.05 -10.63
CA SER A 127 -9.55 -4.90 -10.61
C SER A 127 -9.14 -3.42 -10.72
N HIS A 128 -8.32 -2.95 -9.77
CA HIS A 128 -7.87 -1.56 -9.71
C HIS A 128 -6.39 -1.49 -9.36
N ALA A 129 -5.61 -0.64 -10.05
CA ALA A 129 -4.15 -0.59 -9.88
C ALA A 129 -3.70 -0.31 -8.43
N GLY A 130 -4.43 0.56 -7.71
CA GLY A 130 -4.16 0.82 -6.29
C GLY A 130 -4.44 -0.38 -5.38
N GLN A 131 -5.46 -1.19 -5.70
CA GLN A 131 -5.78 -2.39 -4.93
C GLN A 131 -4.81 -3.53 -5.25
N ILE A 132 -4.42 -3.65 -6.52
CA ILE A 132 -3.34 -4.55 -6.93
C ILE A 132 -2.05 -4.23 -6.16
N PHE A 133 -1.65 -2.96 -6.06
CA PHE A 133 -0.48 -2.60 -5.26
C PHE A 133 -0.60 -3.10 -3.82
N CYS A 134 -1.73 -2.84 -3.16
CA CYS A 134 -1.97 -3.27 -1.78
C CYS A 134 -1.87 -4.80 -1.64
N CYS A 135 -2.55 -5.55 -2.51
CA CYS A 135 -2.55 -7.01 -2.49
C CYS A 135 -1.16 -7.60 -2.77
N VAL A 136 -0.47 -7.13 -3.80
CA VAL A 136 0.86 -7.63 -4.18
C VAL A 136 1.88 -7.31 -3.09
N ALA A 137 1.84 -6.11 -2.53
CA ALA A 137 2.74 -5.72 -1.45
C ALA A 137 2.49 -6.54 -0.18
N ALA A 138 1.23 -6.74 0.20
CA ALA A 138 0.87 -7.58 1.33
C ALA A 138 1.36 -9.04 1.12
N LEU A 139 1.12 -9.63 -0.05
CA LEU A 139 1.61 -10.98 -0.38
C LEU A 139 3.14 -11.04 -0.42
N SER A 140 3.83 -9.97 -0.82
CA SER A 140 5.29 -9.87 -0.74
C SER A 140 5.79 -9.90 0.70
N LEU A 141 5.16 -9.12 1.58
CA LEU A 141 5.54 -9.02 2.99
C LEU A 141 5.28 -10.32 3.76
N THR A 142 4.27 -11.10 3.35
CA THR A 142 3.96 -12.41 3.96
C THR A 142 4.69 -13.58 3.30
N GLY A 143 5.52 -13.36 2.28
CA GLY A 143 6.20 -14.44 1.55
C GLY A 143 5.28 -15.28 0.65
N SER A 144 4.10 -14.75 0.30
CA SER A 144 3.01 -15.46 -0.38
C SER A 144 2.86 -15.07 -1.86
N LEU A 145 3.88 -14.48 -2.48
CA LEU A 145 3.86 -14.09 -3.91
C LEU A 145 3.61 -15.25 -4.89
N HIS A 146 3.83 -16.50 -4.46
CA HIS A 146 3.62 -17.69 -5.29
C HIS A 146 2.14 -17.91 -5.68
N HIS A 147 1.18 -17.23 -5.05
CA HIS A 147 -0.23 -17.25 -5.46
C HIS A 147 -0.54 -16.35 -6.68
N ILE A 148 0.39 -15.48 -7.06
CA ILE A 148 0.22 -14.57 -8.19
C ILE A 148 0.70 -15.25 -9.46
N ASP A 149 -0.18 -15.26 -10.47
CA ASP A 149 0.25 -15.51 -11.85
C ASP A 149 0.90 -14.21 -12.35
N LYS A 150 2.23 -14.19 -12.34
CA LYS A 150 3.01 -13.00 -12.66
C LYS A 150 2.82 -12.57 -14.11
N ASP A 151 2.63 -13.49 -15.04
CA ASP A 151 2.54 -13.14 -16.46
C ASP A 151 1.15 -12.61 -16.82
N LEU A 152 0.10 -13.17 -16.22
CA LEU A 152 -1.26 -12.64 -16.34
C LEU A 152 -1.40 -11.26 -15.68
N LEU A 153 -0.95 -11.12 -14.43
CA LEU A 153 -1.02 -9.84 -13.72
C LEU A 153 -0.19 -8.76 -14.43
N ARG A 154 0.97 -9.13 -14.95
CA ARG A 154 1.80 -8.23 -15.76
C ARG A 154 1.05 -7.72 -16.98
N TRP A 155 0.39 -8.61 -17.73
CA TRP A 155 -0.38 -8.22 -18.91
C TRP A 155 -1.41 -7.13 -18.56
N TRP A 156 -2.12 -7.31 -17.44
CA TRP A 156 -3.08 -6.34 -16.94
C TRP A 156 -2.44 -5.00 -16.60
N LEU A 157 -1.32 -5.02 -15.88
CA LEU A 157 -0.61 -3.83 -15.41
C LEU A 157 0.06 -3.04 -16.54
N CYS A 158 0.76 -3.70 -17.48
CA CYS A 158 1.35 -2.99 -18.61
C CYS A 158 0.28 -2.42 -19.56
N GLY A 159 -0.88 -3.09 -19.65
CA GLY A 159 -2.06 -2.59 -20.36
C GLY A 159 -2.69 -1.33 -19.74
N ARG A 160 -2.14 -0.78 -18.65
CA ARG A 160 -2.53 0.53 -18.11
C ARG A 160 -1.81 1.70 -18.78
N GLN A 161 -0.70 1.45 -19.49
CA GLN A 161 0.04 2.52 -20.14
C GLN A 161 -0.67 2.93 -21.43
N VAL A 162 -1.27 4.13 -21.44
CA VAL A 162 -2.02 4.63 -22.58
C VAL A 162 -1.12 5.38 -23.57
N LYS A 163 -1.67 5.79 -24.71
CA LYS A 163 -0.92 6.46 -25.80
C LYS A 163 -0.13 7.69 -25.36
N SER A 164 -0.65 8.45 -24.39
CA SER A 164 0.03 9.63 -23.83
C SER A 164 1.27 9.30 -22.99
N GLY A 165 1.50 8.03 -22.66
CA GLY A 165 2.61 7.57 -21.81
C GLY A 165 2.24 7.39 -20.34
N GLY A 166 1.17 8.04 -19.89
CA GLY A 166 0.63 7.91 -18.55
C GLY A 166 -0.05 6.57 -18.30
N LEU A 167 -0.27 6.28 -17.01
CA LEU A 167 -0.89 5.05 -16.53
C LEU A 167 -2.27 5.35 -15.96
N ASN A 168 -3.25 4.48 -16.23
CA ASN A 168 -4.58 4.57 -15.63
C ASN A 168 -4.79 3.50 -14.53
N GLY A 169 -5.79 3.72 -13.69
CA GLY A 169 -6.12 2.80 -12.60
C GLY A 169 -6.95 1.61 -13.01
N ARG A 170 -7.69 1.75 -14.11
CA ARG A 170 -8.66 0.80 -14.66
C ARG A 170 -8.71 0.92 -16.18
N PRO A 171 -9.09 -0.14 -16.90
CA PRO A 171 -9.36 -0.07 -18.34
C PRO A 171 -10.32 1.08 -18.68
N GLU A 172 -10.14 1.70 -19.85
CA GLU A 172 -11.02 2.76 -20.37
C GLU A 172 -11.14 4.02 -19.48
N LYS A 173 -10.23 4.23 -18.52
CA LYS A 173 -10.14 5.46 -17.72
C LYS A 173 -8.96 6.32 -18.13
N LEU A 174 -9.05 7.61 -17.82
CA LEU A 174 -7.97 8.58 -18.06
C LEU A 174 -6.73 8.23 -17.22
N PRO A 175 -5.52 8.50 -17.75
CA PRO A 175 -4.30 8.36 -16.99
C PRO A 175 -4.21 9.40 -15.87
N HIS A 176 -3.49 9.05 -14.81
CA HIS A 176 -3.20 9.96 -13.71
C HIS A 176 -1.81 9.67 -13.13
N VAL A 177 -1.07 10.71 -12.75
CA VAL A 177 0.34 10.61 -12.34
C VAL A 177 0.56 9.62 -11.19
N CYS A 178 -0.38 9.53 -10.24
CA CYS A 178 -0.27 8.61 -9.09
C CYS A 178 -0.20 7.12 -9.50
N TYR A 179 -0.78 6.73 -10.65
CA TYR A 179 -0.68 5.35 -11.12
C TYR A 179 0.72 4.99 -11.60
N SER A 180 1.61 5.97 -11.81
CA SER A 180 3.04 5.70 -11.98
C SER A 180 3.60 4.95 -10.77
N TRP A 181 3.20 5.34 -9.55
CA TRP A 181 3.60 4.61 -8.34
C TRP A 181 2.88 3.27 -8.24
N TRP A 182 1.54 3.26 -8.29
CA TRP A 182 0.76 2.03 -8.06
C TRP A 182 1.10 0.92 -9.05
N VAL A 183 1.25 1.24 -10.34
CA VAL A 183 1.54 0.24 -11.38
C VAL A 183 3.02 -0.16 -11.37
N LEU A 184 3.97 0.79 -11.32
CA LEU A 184 5.39 0.44 -11.36
C LEU A 184 5.81 -0.37 -10.13
N SER A 185 5.40 0.04 -8.92
CA SER A 185 5.75 -0.69 -7.71
C SER A 185 5.20 -2.12 -7.73
N SER A 186 3.98 -2.31 -8.26
CA SER A 186 3.40 -3.63 -8.49
C SER A 186 4.25 -4.46 -9.46
N LEU A 187 4.65 -3.88 -10.59
CA LEU A 187 5.50 -4.56 -11.58
C LEU A 187 6.91 -4.86 -11.06
N ILE A 188 7.48 -4.00 -10.21
CA ILE A 188 8.79 -4.23 -9.58
C ILE A 188 8.72 -5.44 -8.63
N MET A 189 7.69 -5.50 -7.78
CA MET A 189 7.52 -6.63 -6.84
C MET A 189 7.38 -7.99 -7.52
N ILE A 190 6.88 -8.02 -8.76
CA ILE A 190 6.78 -9.26 -9.56
C ILE A 190 7.90 -9.40 -10.61
N ASP A 191 8.90 -8.52 -10.61
CA ASP A 191 10.04 -8.50 -11.54
C ASP A 191 9.63 -8.43 -13.03
N ARG A 192 8.79 -7.43 -13.36
CA ARG A 192 8.23 -7.21 -14.70
C ARG A 192 8.17 -5.74 -15.14
N VAL A 193 8.90 -4.85 -14.47
CA VAL A 193 8.89 -3.40 -14.75
C VAL A 193 9.34 -3.03 -16.17
N HIS A 194 10.17 -3.88 -16.79
CA HIS A 194 10.70 -3.69 -18.16
C HIS A 194 9.63 -3.67 -19.26
N TRP A 195 8.37 -3.97 -18.93
CA TRP A 195 7.25 -3.91 -19.87
C TRP A 195 6.56 -2.56 -19.98
N ILE A 196 6.99 -1.58 -19.18
CA ILE A 196 6.57 -0.19 -19.32
C ILE A 196 7.54 0.54 -20.22
N ASN A 197 7.01 1.34 -21.14
CA ASN A 197 7.82 2.29 -21.89
C ASN A 197 8.25 3.43 -20.96
N LYS A 198 9.51 3.37 -20.51
CA LYS A 198 10.09 4.31 -19.55
C LYS A 198 10.09 5.73 -20.09
N GLU A 199 10.50 5.92 -21.34
CA GLU A 199 10.68 7.25 -21.94
C GLU A 199 9.34 8.02 -21.98
N LYS A 200 8.28 7.35 -22.42
CA LYS A 200 6.93 7.93 -22.46
C LYS A 200 6.37 8.24 -21.07
N LEU A 201 6.64 7.37 -20.09
CA LEU A 201 6.16 7.61 -18.73
C LEU A 201 6.91 8.78 -18.08
N VAL A 202 8.23 8.86 -18.25
CA VAL A 202 9.03 10.01 -17.78
C VAL A 202 8.50 11.30 -18.40
N LYS A 203 8.27 11.30 -19.72
CA LYS A 203 7.69 12.45 -20.41
C LYS A 203 6.33 12.85 -19.81
N TYR A 204 5.43 11.89 -19.59
CA TYR A 204 4.12 12.15 -19.00
C TYR A 204 4.18 12.71 -17.57
N ILE A 205 5.21 12.35 -16.78
CA ILE A 205 5.36 12.84 -15.40
C ILE A 205 5.91 14.27 -15.36
N LEU A 206 6.76 14.64 -16.33
CA LEU A 206 7.50 15.91 -16.32
C LEU A 206 6.85 17.03 -17.15
N ASP A 207 6.07 16.68 -18.18
CA ASP A 207 5.34 17.61 -19.05
C ASP A 207 3.94 17.94 -18.50
#